data_AF-A0A1I0WDQ6-F1
#
_entry.id   AF-A0A1I0WDQ6-F1
#
_cell.length_a   1.000
_cell.length_b   1.000
_cell.length_c   1.000
_cell.angle_alpha   90.00
_cell.angle_beta   90.00
_cell.angle_gamma   90.00
#
_symmetry.space_group_name_H-M   'P 1'
#
loop_
_entity.id
_entity.type
_entity.pdbx_description
1 polymer ?
#
loop_
_entity_poly.entity_id
_entity_poly.type
_entity_poly.pdbx_seq_one_letter_code
_entity_poly.pdbx_strand_id
1 'polypeptide(L)'
;MTVTASALPMLLADVEVVSVERLTPTFVRVELGGPALADFGVDGPRYDQRIKLIFPDPETGGMTSTEGADESWWATWLERPATERGHMRTYTIRDVRGSGARTTFVVDMVLHLEGDLVGPGSTWASRAAPGDRIVLLAPRRGFPYGGIEFTPAPGADLLLVGDETAVPAILTVLEQLPDDARGTAFVEVPVAGDIQDVRRPAGVDVVWLAREGDELGVGLHDAVVAHLGIPGAQVEVAPDEVDPDLWETPFYSSSGEQVAGEITGSEGTYAWIAGESKVVTGLRRHLVNELGFDRSRVAFMGYWRRGVAMKS
;
A
#
# COMPACT_ATOMS: atom_id res chain seq x y z
N MET A 1 2.97 30.65 30.86
CA MET A 1 3.31 30.62 29.42
C MET A 1 3.55 29.16 29.08
N THR A 2 2.51 28.50 28.58
CA THR A 2 2.59 27.10 28.15
C THR A 2 3.36 27.13 26.84
N VAL A 3 4.60 26.62 26.84
CA VAL A 3 5.31 26.32 25.61
C VAL A 3 4.51 25.22 24.94
N THR A 4 3.68 25.58 23.97
CA THR A 4 3.14 24.62 23.01
C THR A 4 4.34 24.03 22.29
N ALA A 5 4.74 22.81 22.68
CA ALA A 5 5.66 22.02 21.89
C ALA A 5 5.12 22.01 20.46
N SER A 6 5.95 22.40 19.49
CA SER A 6 5.57 22.36 18.09
C SER A 6 5.20 20.91 17.77
N ALA A 7 3.97 20.68 17.31
CA ALA A 7 3.52 19.35 16.97
C ALA A 7 4.31 18.86 15.75
N LEU A 8 4.70 17.58 15.76
CA LEU A 8 5.35 16.93 14.61
C LEU A 8 4.50 17.07 13.33
N PRO A 9 5.11 17.21 12.14
CA PRO A 9 4.38 17.32 10.87
C PRO A 9 3.65 16.03 10.47
N MET A 10 3.80 14.97 11.26
CA MET A 10 3.07 13.72 11.17
C MET A 10 2.43 13.39 12.52
N LEU A 11 1.46 12.47 12.49
CA LEU A 11 1.07 11.75 13.69
C LEU A 11 2.15 10.71 13.97
N LEU A 12 2.73 10.74 15.16
CA LEU A 12 3.53 9.65 15.74
C LEU A 12 2.86 9.32 17.07
N ALA A 13 2.05 8.26 17.08
CA ALA A 13 1.14 8.03 18.20
C ALA A 13 0.93 6.55 18.48
N ASP A 14 0.73 6.23 19.76
CA ASP A 14 0.13 4.97 20.17
C ASP A 14 -1.32 4.89 19.67
N VAL A 15 -1.66 3.74 19.09
CA VAL A 15 -3.02 3.35 18.76
C VAL A 15 -3.32 1.97 19.32
N GLU A 16 -4.60 1.71 19.56
CA GLU A 16 -5.11 0.47 20.12
C GLU A 16 -6.06 -0.21 19.15
N VAL A 17 -6.03 -1.53 19.11
CA VAL A 17 -7.01 -2.33 18.38
C VAL A 17 -8.39 -2.17 19.02
N VAL A 18 -9.34 -1.64 18.26
CA VAL A 18 -10.75 -1.52 18.63
C VAL A 18 -11.50 -2.80 18.29
N SER A 19 -11.25 -3.36 17.11
CA SER A 19 -11.86 -4.61 16.66
C SER A 19 -11.00 -5.34 15.65
N VAL A 20 -11.16 -6.66 15.58
CA VAL A 20 -10.50 -7.53 14.61
C VAL A 20 -11.54 -8.42 13.95
N GLU A 21 -11.48 -8.53 12.62
CA GLU A 21 -12.38 -9.34 11.81
C GLU A 21 -11.58 -10.17 10.82
N ARG A 22 -11.80 -11.49 10.78
CA ARG A 22 -11.26 -12.35 9.73
C ARG A 22 -12.15 -12.22 8.50
N LEU A 23 -11.77 -11.35 7.56
CA LEU A 23 -12.58 -11.05 6.37
C LEU A 23 -12.67 -12.25 5.43
N THR A 24 -11.53 -12.87 5.17
CA THR A 24 -11.36 -13.98 4.23
C THR A 24 -10.30 -14.94 4.77
N PRO A 25 -10.00 -16.06 4.09
CA PRO A 25 -8.92 -16.96 4.52
C PRO A 25 -7.59 -16.27 4.79
N THR A 26 -7.18 -15.32 3.93
CA THR A 26 -5.87 -14.65 4.03
C THR A 26 -5.92 -13.19 4.43
N PHE A 27 -7.09 -12.56 4.58
CA PHE A 27 -7.21 -11.17 5.05
C PHE A 27 -7.78 -11.07 6.45
N VAL A 28 -7.12 -10.28 7.30
CA VAL A 28 -7.67 -9.80 8.57
C VAL A 28 -7.82 -8.29 8.53
N ARG A 29 -9.00 -7.81 8.93
CA ARG A 29 -9.28 -6.39 9.13
C ARG A 29 -9.06 -6.02 10.58
N VAL A 30 -8.27 -4.98 10.79
CA VAL A 30 -7.98 -4.41 12.10
C VAL A 30 -8.49 -2.98 12.12
N GLU A 31 -9.33 -2.66 13.09
CA GLU A 31 -9.74 -1.28 13.36
C GLU A 31 -8.86 -0.73 14.49
N LEU A 32 -8.18 0.38 14.24
CA LEU A 32 -7.24 1.03 15.14
C LEU A 32 -7.83 2.37 15.61
N GLY A 33 -7.86 2.59 16.91
CA GLY A 33 -8.37 3.79 17.54
C GLY A 33 -7.31 4.50 18.38
N GLY A 34 -7.47 5.81 18.53
CA GLY A 34 -6.64 6.62 19.41
C GLY A 34 -7.01 8.10 19.31
N PRO A 35 -6.92 8.87 20.41
CA PRO A 35 -7.34 10.28 20.41
C PRO A 35 -6.52 11.14 19.44
N ALA A 36 -5.27 10.77 19.16
CA ALA A 36 -4.41 11.46 18.19
C ALA A 36 -4.96 11.43 16.75
N LEU A 37 -5.83 10.48 16.41
CA LEU A 37 -6.46 10.38 15.09
C LEU A 37 -7.43 11.53 14.79
N ALA A 38 -7.79 12.35 15.79
CA ALA A 38 -8.55 13.58 15.58
C ALA A 38 -7.85 14.57 14.62
N ASP A 39 -6.52 14.53 14.61
CA ASP A 39 -5.65 15.41 13.83
C ASP A 39 -5.30 14.83 12.45
N PHE A 40 -5.78 13.63 12.12
CA PHE A 40 -5.58 13.05 10.80
C PHE A 40 -6.27 13.88 9.71
N GLY A 41 -5.59 14.00 8.57
CA GLY A 41 -6.18 14.55 7.36
C GLY A 41 -5.20 14.50 6.19
N VAL A 42 -5.76 14.32 5.00
CA VAL A 42 -5.08 14.45 3.71
C VAL A 42 -5.89 15.44 2.86
N ASP A 43 -5.25 16.04 1.86
CA ASP A 43 -5.94 16.90 0.92
C ASP A 43 -6.67 16.04 -0.13
N GLY A 44 -7.99 16.24 -0.27
CA GLY A 44 -8.80 15.50 -1.24
C GLY A 44 -9.12 14.05 -0.85
N PRO A 45 -9.38 13.16 -1.83
CA PRO A 45 -9.65 11.76 -1.60
C PRO A 45 -8.45 11.00 -1.02
N ARG A 46 -8.73 9.89 -0.33
CA ARG A 46 -7.71 9.07 0.33
C ARG A 46 -7.12 7.97 -0.54
N TYR A 47 -7.69 7.68 -1.72
CA TYR A 47 -7.18 6.70 -2.69
C TYR A 47 -6.30 5.58 -2.10
N ASP A 48 -5.00 5.57 -2.40
CA ASP A 48 -4.00 4.61 -1.92
C ASP A 48 -3.17 5.15 -0.74
N GLN A 49 -3.76 5.97 0.14
CA GLN A 49 -3.04 6.58 1.27
C GLN A 49 -2.40 5.49 2.13
N ARG A 50 -1.08 5.59 2.26
CA ARG A 50 -0.27 4.73 3.11
C ARG A 50 -0.01 5.34 4.48
N ILE A 51 0.13 4.47 5.46
CA ILE A 51 0.58 4.75 6.82
C ILE A 51 1.72 3.80 7.17
N LYS A 52 2.46 4.11 8.24
CA LYS A 52 3.40 3.16 8.82
C LYS A 52 2.85 2.65 10.14
N LEU A 53 2.93 1.35 10.34
CA LEU A 53 2.64 0.69 11.61
C LEU A 53 3.96 0.11 12.14
N ILE A 54 4.28 0.42 13.39
CA ILE A 54 5.42 -0.16 14.09
C ILE A 54 4.89 -1.18 15.08
N PHE A 55 5.15 -2.45 14.77
CA PHE A 55 4.75 -3.59 15.58
C PHE A 55 5.76 -3.82 16.69
N PRO A 56 5.32 -4.28 17.88
CA PRO A 56 6.24 -4.75 18.89
C PRO A 56 7.10 -5.90 18.35
N ASP A 57 8.30 -6.03 18.87
CA ASP A 57 9.14 -7.19 18.59
C ASP A 57 8.44 -8.47 19.06
N PRO A 58 8.32 -9.51 18.21
CA PRO A 58 7.57 -10.71 18.54
C PRO A 58 8.21 -11.57 19.64
N GLU A 59 9.50 -11.39 19.93
CA GLU A 59 10.23 -12.16 20.95
C GLU A 59 10.32 -11.40 22.27
N THR A 60 10.68 -10.12 22.23
CA THR A 60 10.92 -9.31 23.45
C THR A 60 9.72 -8.45 23.87
N GLY A 61 8.78 -8.20 22.96
CA GLY A 61 7.71 -7.21 23.17
C GLY A 61 8.18 -5.75 23.10
N GLY A 62 9.43 -5.49 22.69
CA GLY A 62 9.96 -4.13 22.58
C GLY A 62 9.19 -3.29 21.56
N MET A 63 8.82 -2.07 21.95
CA MET A 63 7.96 -1.18 21.17
C MET A 63 8.52 0.25 21.18
N THR A 64 8.35 0.95 20.05
CA THR A 64 8.66 2.39 19.95
C THR A 64 7.98 3.18 21.07
N SER A 65 8.74 4.04 21.74
CA SER A 65 8.17 5.06 22.62
C SER A 65 7.90 6.33 21.81
N THR A 66 6.71 6.91 21.96
CA THR A 66 6.37 8.23 21.41
C THR A 66 6.53 9.35 22.44
N GLU A 67 6.88 9.03 23.68
CA GLU A 67 7.02 9.99 24.76
C GLU A 67 8.18 10.95 24.49
N GLY A 68 7.88 12.26 24.49
CA GLY A 68 8.89 13.30 24.26
C GLY A 68 9.48 13.33 22.84
N ALA A 69 8.87 12.63 21.88
CA ALA A 69 9.35 12.61 20.50
C ALA A 69 9.30 14.03 19.88
N ASP A 70 10.40 14.42 19.25
CA ASP A 70 10.56 15.66 18.51
C ASP A 70 11.07 15.36 17.09
N GLU A 71 11.52 16.38 16.35
CA GLU A 71 11.99 16.21 14.97
C GLU A 71 13.16 15.22 14.82
N SER A 72 13.90 14.92 15.90
CA SER A 72 14.99 13.94 15.92
C SER A 72 14.53 12.49 16.05
N TRP A 73 13.23 12.24 16.24
CA TRP A 73 12.68 10.91 16.54
C TRP A 73 13.16 9.83 15.56
N TRP A 74 13.30 10.15 14.27
CA TRP A 74 13.73 9.19 13.25
C TRP A 74 15.17 8.75 13.46
N ALA A 75 16.08 9.69 13.73
CA ALA A 75 17.48 9.39 14.02
C ALA A 75 17.59 8.55 15.30
N THR A 76 16.87 8.95 16.37
CA THR A 76 16.81 8.19 17.62
C THR A 76 16.25 6.79 17.41
N TRP A 77 15.21 6.65 16.58
CA TRP A 77 14.63 5.36 16.27
C TRP A 77 15.62 4.46 15.52
N LEU A 78 16.37 4.97 14.55
CA LEU A 78 17.38 4.19 13.81
C LEU A 78 18.54 3.68 14.68
N GLU A 79 18.92 4.45 15.71
CA GLU A 79 20.00 4.07 16.63
C GLU A 79 19.61 2.91 17.58
N ARG A 80 18.31 2.67 17.76
CA ARG A 80 17.83 1.64 18.69
C ARG A 80 17.85 0.23 18.04
N PRO A 81 18.16 -0.82 18.82
CA PRO A 81 18.02 -2.19 18.35
C PRO A 81 16.59 -2.50 17.91
N ALA A 82 16.42 -3.34 16.87
CA ALA A 82 15.11 -3.78 16.39
C ALA A 82 14.24 -4.41 17.51
N THR A 83 14.89 -5.16 18.41
CA THR A 83 14.28 -5.78 19.60
C THR A 83 13.76 -4.77 20.63
N GLU A 84 14.09 -3.49 20.51
CA GLU A 84 13.58 -2.42 21.37
C GLU A 84 12.65 -1.46 20.63
N ARG A 85 12.97 -1.14 19.37
CA ARG A 85 12.24 -0.16 18.56
C ARG A 85 11.08 -0.75 17.77
N GLY A 86 10.94 -2.07 17.78
CA GLY A 86 9.94 -2.78 17.01
C GLY A 86 10.22 -2.77 15.50
N HIS A 87 9.19 -3.16 14.73
CA HIS A 87 9.31 -3.41 13.29
C HIS A 87 8.34 -2.54 12.52
N MET A 88 8.84 -1.61 11.71
CA MET A 88 8.00 -0.73 10.91
C MET A 88 7.61 -1.37 9.58
N ARG A 89 6.32 -1.33 9.22
CA ARG A 89 5.82 -1.74 7.89
C ARG A 89 4.81 -0.73 7.36
N THR A 90 4.70 -0.68 6.04
CA THR A 90 3.74 0.17 5.33
C THR A 90 2.41 -0.57 5.16
N TYR A 91 1.30 0.10 5.44
CA TYR A 91 -0.04 -0.41 5.17
C TYR A 91 -0.92 0.68 4.56
N THR A 92 -1.95 0.27 3.83
CA THR A 92 -2.95 1.18 3.28
C THR A 92 -4.04 1.47 4.31
N ILE A 93 -4.51 2.72 4.36
CA ILE A 93 -5.76 3.06 5.07
C ILE A 93 -6.93 2.57 4.22
N ARG A 94 -7.57 1.46 4.60
CA ARG A 94 -8.74 0.92 3.91
C ARG A 94 -9.97 1.79 4.08
N ASP A 95 -10.15 2.33 5.28
CA ASP A 95 -11.24 3.25 5.61
C ASP A 95 -10.91 4.11 6.85
N VAL A 96 -11.62 5.22 7.01
CA VAL A 96 -11.56 6.08 8.20
C VAL A 96 -12.98 6.26 8.71
N ARG A 97 -13.25 5.80 9.93
CA ARG A 97 -14.57 5.84 10.55
C ARG A 97 -14.60 6.85 11.68
N GLY A 98 -15.79 7.32 12.02
CA GLY A 98 -15.99 8.27 13.12
C GLY A 98 -15.46 9.68 12.81
N SER A 99 -15.26 10.46 13.87
CA SER A 99 -14.72 11.83 13.77
C SER A 99 -14.14 12.31 15.09
N GLY A 100 -13.23 13.28 15.02
CA GLY A 100 -12.55 13.85 16.19
C GLY A 100 -11.83 12.78 17.00
N ALA A 101 -11.97 12.80 18.32
CA ALA A 101 -11.34 11.82 19.20
C ALA A 101 -11.89 10.38 19.05
N ARG A 102 -12.97 10.19 18.27
CA ARG A 102 -13.55 8.87 17.96
C ARG A 102 -13.18 8.39 16.55
N THR A 103 -12.25 9.08 15.88
CA THR A 103 -11.74 8.62 14.58
C THR A 103 -11.04 7.26 14.77
N THR A 104 -11.31 6.32 13.88
CA THR A 104 -10.60 5.04 13.80
C THR A 104 -10.14 4.78 12.36
N PHE A 105 -9.03 4.06 12.23
CA PHE A 105 -8.51 3.60 10.93
C PHE A 105 -8.83 2.13 10.75
N VAL A 106 -9.33 1.78 9.58
CA VAL A 106 -9.49 0.40 9.16
C VAL A 106 -8.30 0.03 8.30
N VAL A 107 -7.64 -1.07 8.64
CA VAL A 107 -6.48 -1.61 7.91
C VAL A 107 -6.74 -3.07 7.60
N ASP A 108 -6.67 -3.43 6.32
CA ASP A 108 -6.73 -4.81 5.88
C ASP A 108 -5.30 -5.35 5.74
N MET A 109 -5.01 -6.45 6.43
CA MET A 109 -3.69 -7.05 6.52
C MET A 109 -3.72 -8.44 5.90
N VAL A 110 -2.77 -8.69 5.00
CA VAL A 110 -2.54 -10.01 4.42
C VAL A 110 -1.84 -10.89 5.44
N LEU A 111 -2.31 -12.12 5.56
CA LEU A 111 -1.74 -13.17 6.40
C LEU A 111 -0.95 -14.15 5.56
N HIS A 112 0.33 -14.20 5.87
CA HIS A 112 1.30 -15.16 5.37
C HIS A 112 1.99 -15.77 6.60
N LEU A 113 1.55 -16.96 7.00
CA LEU A 113 1.88 -17.59 8.29
C LEU A 113 2.79 -18.82 8.17
N GLU A 114 3.14 -19.18 6.94
CA GLU A 114 3.98 -20.33 6.65
C GLU A 114 5.14 -19.93 5.73
N GLY A 115 6.25 -20.67 5.85
CA GLY A 115 7.43 -20.49 5.00
C GLY A 115 8.33 -19.32 5.37
N ASP A 116 9.15 -18.93 4.40
CA ASP A 116 10.17 -17.88 4.49
C ASP A 116 9.59 -16.46 4.37
N LEU A 117 8.29 -16.34 4.08
CA LEU A 117 7.59 -15.06 3.95
C LEU A 117 7.05 -14.52 5.27
N VAL A 118 7.09 -15.29 6.36
CA VAL A 118 6.53 -14.86 7.66
C VAL A 118 7.29 -13.64 8.20
N GLY A 119 6.54 -12.56 8.47
CA GLY A 119 7.08 -11.30 8.96
C GLY A 119 6.31 -10.75 10.17
N PRO A 120 6.87 -9.77 10.88
CA PRO A 120 6.31 -9.26 12.14
C PRO A 120 4.88 -8.72 12.00
N GLY A 121 4.56 -8.07 10.87
CA GLY A 121 3.22 -7.56 10.59
C GLY A 121 2.16 -8.67 10.50
N SER A 122 2.39 -9.69 9.67
CA SER A 122 1.51 -10.86 9.53
C SER A 122 1.42 -11.67 10.83
N THR A 123 2.55 -11.89 11.51
CA THR A 123 2.58 -12.58 12.81
C THR A 123 1.73 -11.85 13.85
N TRP A 124 1.88 -10.54 13.98
CA TRP A 124 1.08 -9.72 14.88
C TRP A 124 -0.41 -9.77 14.48
N ALA A 125 -0.72 -9.54 13.21
CA ALA A 125 -2.08 -9.50 12.69
C ALA A 125 -2.83 -10.84 12.90
N SER A 126 -2.11 -11.96 12.87
CA SER A 126 -2.68 -13.30 13.11
C SER A 126 -3.17 -13.51 14.55
N ARG A 127 -2.65 -12.72 15.50
CA ARG A 127 -2.93 -12.84 16.95
C ARG A 127 -3.61 -11.62 17.54
N ALA A 128 -3.79 -10.56 16.75
CA ALA A 128 -4.33 -9.28 17.20
C ALA A 128 -5.70 -9.47 17.88
N ALA A 129 -5.88 -8.79 19.01
CA ALA A 129 -7.11 -8.74 19.76
C ALA A 129 -7.42 -7.29 20.20
N PRO A 130 -8.71 -6.96 20.45
CA PRO A 130 -9.05 -5.67 21.04
C PRO A 130 -8.23 -5.40 22.32
N GLY A 131 -7.65 -4.21 22.42
CA GLY A 131 -6.71 -3.85 23.50
C GLY A 131 -5.24 -3.88 23.11
N ASP A 132 -4.86 -4.58 22.03
CA ASP A 132 -3.47 -4.63 21.60
C ASP A 132 -3.00 -3.26 21.10
N ARG A 133 -1.75 -2.89 21.42
CA ARG A 133 -1.16 -1.60 21.10
C ARG A 133 -0.07 -1.70 20.06
N ILE A 134 -0.03 -0.70 19.18
CA ILE A 134 1.03 -0.49 18.18
C ILE A 134 1.28 1.01 18.02
N VAL A 135 2.41 1.38 17.40
CA VAL A 135 2.69 2.79 17.06
C VAL A 135 2.34 3.06 15.61
N LEU A 136 1.66 4.17 15.36
CA LEU A 136 1.23 4.64 14.05
C LEU A 136 2.06 5.85 13.61
N LEU A 137 2.40 5.86 12.33
CA LEU A 137 2.74 7.08 11.61
C LEU A 137 1.74 7.36 10.49
N ALA A 138 1.18 8.56 10.50
CA ALA A 138 0.13 8.96 9.57
C ALA A 138 0.19 10.46 9.23
N PRO A 139 -0.43 10.87 8.10
CA PRO A 139 -0.60 12.28 7.76
C PRO A 139 -1.25 13.08 8.90
N ARG A 140 -0.68 14.26 9.19
CA ARG A 140 -1.31 15.28 10.03
C ARG A 140 -1.98 16.32 9.13
N ARG A 141 -3.22 16.67 9.43
CA ARG A 141 -3.96 17.68 8.66
C ARG A 141 -3.17 18.99 8.59
N GLY A 142 -3.04 19.53 7.38
CA GLY A 142 -2.35 20.80 7.13
C GLY A 142 -0.83 20.68 7.04
N PHE A 143 -0.27 19.47 7.06
CA PHE A 143 1.16 19.23 6.86
C PHE A 143 1.38 18.29 5.67
N PRO A 144 2.40 18.55 4.84
CA PRO A 144 2.81 17.60 3.81
C PRO A 144 3.22 16.27 4.44
N TYR A 145 2.73 15.17 3.88
CA TYR A 145 3.10 13.81 4.28
C TYR A 145 3.10 12.90 3.05
N GLY A 146 3.85 11.81 3.07
CA GLY A 146 3.95 10.91 1.92
C GLY A 146 2.71 10.01 1.70
N GLY A 147 2.49 9.56 0.47
CA GLY A 147 1.39 8.67 0.06
C GLY A 147 0.24 9.37 -0.68
N ILE A 148 -0.54 8.59 -1.46
CA ILE A 148 -1.43 8.95 -2.59
C ILE A 148 -0.69 8.96 -3.94
N GLU A 149 -0.13 7.84 -4.36
CA GLU A 149 0.54 7.81 -5.67
C GLU A 149 -0.33 7.17 -6.75
N PHE A 150 -1.65 7.24 -6.55
CA PHE A 150 -2.68 7.27 -7.57
C PHE A 150 -3.01 8.71 -8.00
N THR A 151 -2.58 9.10 -9.20
CA THR A 151 -2.76 10.46 -9.74
C THR A 151 -3.05 10.43 -11.25
N PRO A 152 -4.19 9.88 -11.69
CA PRO A 152 -4.55 9.87 -13.11
C PRO A 152 -4.86 11.28 -13.62
N ALA A 153 -4.65 11.51 -14.91
CA ALA A 153 -5.24 12.65 -15.60
C ALA A 153 -6.79 12.54 -15.59
N PRO A 154 -7.53 13.65 -15.49
CA PRO A 154 -8.98 13.63 -15.67
C PRO A 154 -9.38 12.95 -16.99
N GLY A 155 -10.30 11.99 -16.92
CA GLY A 155 -10.79 11.24 -18.08
C GLY A 155 -9.88 10.13 -18.60
N ALA A 156 -8.73 9.86 -17.95
CA ALA A 156 -7.89 8.73 -18.31
C ALA A 156 -8.63 7.40 -18.12
N ASP A 157 -8.38 6.46 -19.02
CA ASP A 157 -8.81 5.07 -18.87
C ASP A 157 -7.88 4.36 -17.87
N LEU A 158 -8.42 3.73 -16.84
CA LEU A 158 -7.62 3.24 -15.72
C LEU A 158 -7.20 1.78 -15.94
N LEU A 159 -5.93 1.47 -15.69
CA LEU A 159 -5.45 0.10 -15.54
C LEU A 159 -4.90 -0.03 -14.11
N LEU A 160 -5.65 -0.70 -13.23
CA LEU A 160 -5.23 -0.99 -11.86
C LEU A 160 -4.77 -2.45 -11.80
N VAL A 161 -3.59 -2.71 -11.25
CA VAL A 161 -3.05 -4.09 -11.21
C VAL A 161 -2.38 -4.33 -9.87
N GLY A 162 -2.65 -5.48 -9.26
CA GLY A 162 -1.88 -5.87 -8.09
C GLY A 162 -2.21 -7.22 -7.50
N ASP A 163 -1.37 -7.64 -6.56
CA ASP A 163 -1.56 -8.84 -5.76
C ASP A 163 -2.33 -8.54 -4.45
N GLU A 164 -2.41 -9.51 -3.55
CA GLU A 164 -3.15 -9.40 -2.30
C GLU A 164 -2.70 -8.23 -1.42
N THR A 165 -1.43 -7.81 -1.52
CA THR A 165 -0.91 -6.68 -0.74
C THR A 165 -1.41 -5.33 -1.26
N ALA A 166 -1.79 -5.26 -2.53
CA ALA A 166 -2.34 -4.07 -3.17
C ALA A 166 -3.88 -4.04 -3.16
N VAL A 167 -4.55 -5.16 -2.83
CA VAL A 167 -6.02 -5.23 -2.71
C VAL A 167 -6.59 -4.07 -1.90
N PRO A 168 -6.12 -3.75 -0.66
CA PRO A 168 -6.72 -2.68 0.13
C PRO A 168 -6.66 -1.31 -0.57
N ALA A 169 -5.57 -1.02 -1.29
CA ALA A 169 -5.41 0.21 -2.07
C ALA A 169 -6.35 0.24 -3.28
N ILE A 170 -6.39 -0.83 -4.08
CA ILE A 170 -7.26 -0.92 -5.25
C ILE A 170 -8.72 -0.75 -4.86
N LEU A 171 -9.19 -1.44 -3.82
CA LEU A 171 -10.59 -1.33 -3.40
C LEU A 171 -10.91 0.10 -2.90
N THR A 172 -9.99 0.74 -2.18
CA THR A 172 -10.17 2.10 -1.68
C THR A 172 -10.17 3.14 -2.80
N VAL A 173 -9.34 2.94 -3.84
CA VAL A 173 -9.35 3.73 -5.07
C VAL A 173 -10.71 3.59 -5.77
N LEU A 174 -11.13 2.36 -6.10
CA LEU A 174 -12.38 2.08 -6.81
C LEU A 174 -13.60 2.72 -6.14
N GLU A 175 -13.65 2.68 -4.81
CA GLU A 175 -14.75 3.25 -4.00
C GLU A 175 -14.81 4.78 -3.99
N GLN A 176 -13.72 5.45 -4.38
CA GLN A 176 -13.57 6.91 -4.38
C GLN A 176 -13.44 7.51 -5.78
N LEU A 177 -13.47 6.68 -6.82
CA LEU A 177 -13.48 7.15 -8.21
C LEU A 177 -14.79 7.90 -8.53
N PRO A 178 -14.74 8.88 -9.45
CA PRO A 178 -15.93 9.46 -10.06
C PRO A 178 -16.80 8.41 -10.78
N ASP A 179 -18.11 8.62 -10.80
CA ASP A 179 -19.07 7.68 -11.41
C ASP A 179 -18.85 7.45 -12.93
N ASP A 180 -18.19 8.40 -13.60
CA ASP A 180 -17.88 8.35 -15.03
C ASP A 180 -16.50 7.76 -15.35
N ALA A 181 -15.74 7.33 -14.33
CA ALA A 181 -14.46 6.67 -14.51
C ALA A 181 -14.60 5.37 -15.32
N ARG A 182 -13.55 5.06 -16.09
CA ARG A 182 -13.47 3.88 -16.96
C ARG A 182 -12.17 3.15 -16.74
N GLY A 183 -12.16 1.85 -17.02
CA GLY A 183 -10.93 1.08 -16.98
C GLY A 183 -11.12 -0.38 -16.60
N THR A 184 -10.05 -1.02 -16.16
CA THR A 184 -10.05 -2.39 -15.66
C THR A 184 -9.06 -2.54 -14.51
N ALA A 185 -9.48 -3.24 -13.47
CA ALA A 185 -8.65 -3.67 -12.35
C ALA A 185 -8.38 -5.17 -12.43
N PHE A 186 -7.11 -5.59 -12.44
CA PHE A 186 -6.69 -6.98 -12.32
C PHE A 186 -6.12 -7.22 -10.94
N VAL A 187 -6.73 -8.13 -10.19
CA VAL A 187 -6.44 -8.33 -8.78
C VAL A 187 -6.18 -9.80 -8.52
N GLU A 188 -4.93 -10.12 -8.19
CA GLU A 188 -4.52 -11.48 -7.86
C GLU A 188 -4.61 -11.73 -6.35
N VAL A 189 -5.15 -12.87 -5.95
CA VAL A 189 -5.28 -13.29 -4.55
C VAL A 189 -4.84 -14.75 -4.36
N PRO A 190 -4.43 -15.16 -3.14
CA PRO A 190 -4.00 -16.53 -2.87
C PRO A 190 -5.05 -17.58 -3.23
N VAL A 191 -6.29 -17.38 -2.80
CA VAL A 191 -7.40 -18.34 -3.00
C VAL A 191 -8.70 -17.62 -3.38
N ALA A 192 -9.63 -18.31 -4.02
CA ALA A 192 -10.90 -17.75 -4.46
C ALA A 192 -11.77 -17.25 -3.28
N GLY A 193 -11.56 -17.81 -2.09
CA GLY A 193 -12.19 -17.33 -0.85
C GLY A 193 -11.76 -15.93 -0.42
N ASP A 194 -10.70 -15.37 -1.01
CA ASP A 194 -10.22 -14.00 -0.77
C ASP A 194 -10.83 -12.95 -1.70
N ILE A 195 -11.68 -13.37 -2.66
CA ILE A 195 -12.41 -12.45 -3.53
C ILE A 195 -13.40 -11.63 -2.68
N GLN A 196 -13.36 -10.30 -2.85
CA GLN A 196 -14.18 -9.37 -2.10
C GLN A 196 -15.14 -8.61 -3.01
N ASP A 197 -16.34 -8.37 -2.50
CA ASP A 197 -17.26 -7.41 -3.12
C ASP A 197 -16.69 -5.99 -2.99
N VAL A 198 -16.86 -5.18 -4.04
CA VAL A 198 -16.38 -3.80 -4.06
C VAL A 198 -17.36 -2.90 -4.81
N ARG A 199 -17.64 -1.73 -4.22
CA ARG A 199 -18.34 -0.66 -4.92
C ARG A 199 -17.38 0.01 -5.90
N ARG A 200 -17.80 0.10 -7.16
CA ARG A 200 -17.02 0.67 -8.25
C ARG A 200 -17.92 1.41 -9.25
N PRO A 201 -17.38 2.36 -10.04
CA PRO A 201 -18.07 2.90 -11.19
C PRO A 201 -18.42 1.82 -12.21
N ALA A 202 -19.57 1.97 -12.89
CA ALA A 202 -20.04 0.98 -13.85
C ALA A 202 -19.09 0.79 -15.05
N GLY A 203 -18.26 1.80 -15.36
CA GLY A 203 -17.29 1.77 -16.45
C GLY A 203 -15.96 1.11 -16.12
N VAL A 204 -15.71 0.68 -14.88
CA VAL A 204 -14.41 0.12 -14.45
C VAL A 204 -14.56 -1.36 -14.14
N ASP A 205 -14.11 -2.28 -14.98
CA ASP A 205 -14.22 -3.72 -14.69
C ASP A 205 -13.24 -4.20 -13.61
N VAL A 206 -13.60 -5.25 -12.87
CA VAL A 206 -12.74 -5.87 -11.86
C VAL A 206 -12.62 -7.35 -12.15
N VAL A 207 -11.41 -7.79 -12.45
CA VAL A 207 -11.05 -9.16 -12.77
C VAL A 207 -10.23 -9.71 -11.61
N TRP A 208 -10.82 -10.66 -10.89
CA TRP A 208 -10.14 -11.37 -9.81
C TRP A 208 -9.47 -12.64 -10.33
N LEU A 209 -8.25 -12.88 -9.88
CA LEU A 209 -7.42 -14.03 -10.25
C LEU A 209 -7.00 -14.75 -8.97
N ALA A 210 -7.62 -15.88 -8.67
CA ALA A 210 -7.19 -16.72 -7.57
C ALA A 210 -6.01 -17.60 -8.02
N ARG A 211 -4.90 -17.57 -7.28
CA ARG A 211 -3.73 -18.40 -7.62
C ARG A 211 -3.95 -19.89 -7.36
N GLU A 212 -4.67 -20.25 -6.30
CA GLU A 212 -4.95 -21.65 -5.96
C GLU A 212 -3.69 -22.55 -5.91
N GLY A 213 -2.57 -21.97 -5.46
CA GLY A 213 -1.26 -22.64 -5.38
C GLY A 213 -0.35 -22.44 -6.59
N ASP A 214 -0.83 -21.81 -7.67
CA ASP A 214 0.00 -21.42 -8.82
C ASP A 214 1.03 -20.33 -8.46
N GLU A 215 2.01 -20.16 -9.36
CA GLU A 215 3.08 -19.18 -9.18
C GLU A 215 2.54 -17.74 -9.15
N LEU A 216 2.99 -16.98 -8.16
CA LEU A 216 2.67 -15.57 -7.97
C LEU A 216 2.92 -14.75 -9.23
N GLY A 217 1.90 -14.00 -9.67
CA GLY A 217 1.99 -13.01 -10.73
C GLY A 217 1.98 -13.57 -12.14
N VAL A 218 2.08 -14.90 -12.36
CA VAL A 218 2.04 -15.48 -13.72
C VAL A 218 0.66 -15.28 -14.36
N GLY A 219 -0.40 -15.69 -13.65
CA GLY A 219 -1.78 -15.50 -14.14
C GLY A 219 -2.16 -14.03 -14.25
N LEU A 220 -1.71 -13.20 -13.29
CA LEU A 220 -1.89 -11.75 -13.31
C LEU A 220 -1.26 -11.11 -14.56
N HIS A 221 -0.01 -11.49 -14.85
CA HIS A 221 0.73 -11.00 -15.98
C HIS A 221 0.06 -11.37 -17.30
N ASP A 222 -0.29 -12.64 -17.48
CA ASP A 222 -0.95 -13.13 -18.69
C ASP A 222 -2.29 -12.41 -18.94
N ALA A 223 -3.08 -12.18 -17.90
CA ALA A 223 -4.36 -11.48 -18.00
C ALA A 223 -4.20 -10.02 -18.46
N VAL A 224 -3.22 -9.29 -17.89
CA VAL A 224 -2.95 -7.89 -18.24
C VAL A 224 -2.41 -7.77 -19.67
N VAL A 225 -1.46 -8.62 -20.03
CA VAL A 225 -0.84 -8.67 -21.37
C VAL A 225 -1.89 -9.02 -22.44
N ALA A 226 -2.79 -9.96 -22.15
CA ALA A 226 -3.91 -10.30 -23.03
C ALA A 226 -4.89 -9.13 -23.18
N HIS A 227 -5.22 -8.43 -22.09
CA HIS A 227 -6.09 -7.24 -22.12
C HIS A 227 -5.50 -6.11 -22.96
N LEU A 228 -4.19 -5.91 -22.88
CA LEU A 228 -3.47 -4.92 -23.68
C LEU A 228 -3.21 -5.35 -25.13
N GLY A 229 -3.56 -6.59 -25.49
CA GLY A 229 -3.44 -7.10 -26.85
C GLY A 229 -2.00 -7.40 -27.28
N ILE A 230 -1.12 -7.78 -26.35
CA ILE A 230 0.27 -8.18 -26.65
C ILE A 230 0.34 -9.73 -26.65
N PRO A 231 0.27 -10.45 -27.78
CA PRO A 231 0.15 -11.91 -27.77
C PRO A 231 1.47 -12.59 -27.37
N GLY A 232 1.42 -13.53 -26.41
CA GLY A 232 2.52 -14.45 -26.11
C GLY A 232 3.73 -13.82 -25.40
N ALA A 233 3.56 -12.62 -24.83
CA ALA A 233 4.64 -11.93 -24.15
C ALA A 233 4.84 -12.50 -22.74
N GLN A 234 5.90 -13.28 -22.56
CA GLN A 234 6.41 -13.63 -21.24
C GLN A 234 7.74 -12.91 -21.04
N VAL A 235 7.86 -12.18 -19.93
CA VAL A 235 9.14 -11.59 -19.53
C VAL A 235 9.72 -12.41 -18.39
N GLU A 236 10.80 -13.11 -18.69
CA GLU A 236 11.73 -13.51 -17.63
C GLU A 236 12.40 -12.23 -17.09
N VAL A 237 12.15 -11.95 -15.81
CA VAL A 237 12.88 -10.95 -15.03
C VAL A 237 13.91 -11.70 -14.19
N ALA A 238 15.20 -11.50 -14.47
CA ALA A 238 16.25 -12.09 -13.65
C ALA A 238 16.29 -11.40 -12.26
N PRO A 239 16.66 -12.11 -11.17
CA PRO A 239 16.62 -11.54 -9.82
C PRO A 239 17.48 -10.27 -9.62
N ASP A 240 18.54 -10.11 -10.41
CA ASP A 240 19.44 -8.95 -10.44
C ASP A 240 18.86 -7.74 -11.21
N GLU A 241 17.81 -7.94 -12.01
CA GLU A 241 17.08 -6.87 -12.71
C GLU A 241 15.99 -6.24 -11.84
N VAL A 242 15.63 -6.86 -10.71
CA VAL A 242 14.60 -6.34 -9.81
C VAL A 242 15.20 -5.28 -8.89
N ASP A 243 14.83 -4.03 -9.13
CA ASP A 243 15.13 -2.92 -8.20
C ASP A 243 14.48 -3.23 -6.84
N PRO A 244 15.28 -3.39 -5.76
CA PRO A 244 14.74 -3.66 -4.43
C PRO A 244 13.86 -2.52 -3.89
N ASP A 245 14.04 -1.30 -4.39
CA ASP A 245 13.32 -0.10 -3.95
C ASP A 245 12.41 0.45 -5.07
N LEU A 246 11.99 -0.41 -6.02
CA LEU A 246 11.19 -0.03 -7.19
C LEU A 246 10.02 0.89 -6.83
N TRP A 247 10.14 2.15 -7.19
CA TRP A 247 9.11 3.15 -6.93
C TRP A 247 9.14 4.23 -8.01
N GLU A 248 8.31 4.06 -9.03
CA GLU A 248 8.28 4.90 -10.22
C GLU A 248 6.89 5.50 -10.37
N THR A 249 6.75 6.81 -10.14
CA THR A 249 5.49 7.56 -10.26
C THR A 249 5.67 8.77 -11.16
N PRO A 250 4.62 9.46 -11.62
CA PRO A 250 4.79 10.64 -12.49
C PRO A 250 5.65 11.76 -11.87
N PHE A 251 5.80 11.75 -10.54
CA PHE A 251 6.50 12.78 -9.76
C PHE A 251 7.74 12.27 -9.03
N TYR A 252 8.05 10.96 -9.09
CA TYR A 252 9.20 10.38 -8.40
C TYR A 252 9.77 9.16 -9.13
N SER A 253 11.09 8.95 -9.01
CA SER A 253 11.79 7.75 -9.47
C SER A 253 12.80 7.31 -8.41
N SER A 254 12.71 6.04 -7.98
CA SER A 254 13.69 5.42 -7.06
C SER A 254 15.06 5.25 -7.70
N SER A 255 15.10 5.10 -9.03
CA SER A 255 16.36 4.98 -9.79
C SER A 255 17.16 6.29 -9.88
N GLY A 256 16.56 7.42 -9.49
CA GLY A 256 17.16 8.76 -9.63
C GLY A 256 16.99 9.38 -11.02
N GLU A 257 16.18 8.77 -11.90
CA GLU A 257 15.78 9.35 -13.17
C GLU A 257 15.08 10.72 -12.94
N GLN A 258 15.44 11.72 -13.76
CA GLN A 258 14.72 12.99 -13.73
C GLN A 258 13.33 12.82 -14.36
N VAL A 259 12.31 13.02 -13.54
CA VAL A 259 10.91 13.04 -13.98
C VAL A 259 10.45 14.48 -14.18
N ALA A 260 9.61 14.70 -15.19
CA ALA A 260 9.07 16.03 -15.48
C ALA A 260 8.22 16.59 -14.32
N GLY A 261 7.63 15.70 -13.51
CA GLY A 261 6.76 16.11 -12.40
C GLY A 261 5.45 16.74 -12.85
N GLU A 262 5.00 16.40 -14.06
CA GLU A 262 3.75 16.87 -14.64
C GLU A 262 3.03 15.69 -15.31
N ILE A 263 1.70 15.65 -15.18
CA ILE A 263 0.86 14.69 -15.89
C ILE A 263 0.51 15.29 -17.24
N THR A 264 0.90 14.63 -18.33
CA THR A 264 0.66 15.13 -19.69
C THR A 264 -0.43 14.32 -20.40
N GLY A 265 -1.32 15.03 -21.10
CA GLY A 265 -2.41 14.46 -21.89
C GLY A 265 -3.61 13.95 -21.08
N SER A 266 -4.83 14.23 -21.57
CA SER A 266 -6.08 13.72 -20.99
C SER A 266 -6.60 12.44 -21.65
N GLU A 267 -5.96 11.99 -22.74
CA GLU A 267 -6.45 10.86 -23.56
C GLU A 267 -5.53 9.65 -23.43
N GLY A 268 -6.08 8.47 -23.11
CA GLY A 268 -5.38 7.16 -23.07
C GLY A 268 -5.35 6.52 -21.68
N THR A 269 -4.53 5.48 -21.51
CA THR A 269 -4.50 4.67 -20.29
C THR A 269 -3.55 5.25 -19.23
N TYR A 270 -4.00 5.29 -17.98
CA TYR A 270 -3.17 5.49 -16.78
C TYR A 270 -3.02 4.15 -16.06
N ALA A 271 -1.78 3.69 -15.88
CA ALA A 271 -1.50 2.43 -15.22
C ALA A 271 -1.02 2.65 -13.78
N TRP A 272 -1.71 2.05 -12.82
CA TRP A 272 -1.28 1.95 -11.43
C TRP A 272 -1.08 0.46 -11.13
N ILE A 273 0.17 0.07 -10.86
CA ILE A 273 0.55 -1.33 -10.63
C ILE A 273 1.36 -1.40 -9.35
N ALA A 274 0.88 -2.20 -8.40
CA ALA A 274 1.54 -2.40 -7.12
C ALA A 274 1.47 -3.85 -6.66
N GLY A 275 2.50 -4.32 -5.96
CA GLY A 275 2.58 -5.70 -5.47
C GLY A 275 4.02 -6.18 -5.38
N GLU A 276 4.25 -7.45 -5.66
CA GLU A 276 5.58 -8.04 -5.64
C GLU A 276 6.50 -7.44 -6.73
N SER A 277 7.71 -6.99 -6.32
CA SER A 277 8.60 -6.18 -7.16
C SER A 277 9.01 -6.84 -8.49
N LYS A 278 9.17 -8.18 -8.56
CA LYS A 278 9.50 -8.88 -9.80
C LYS A 278 8.31 -8.85 -10.76
N VAL A 279 7.10 -9.08 -10.26
CA VAL A 279 5.86 -9.02 -11.04
C VAL A 279 5.64 -7.62 -11.60
N VAL A 280 5.78 -6.59 -10.75
CA VAL A 280 5.65 -5.18 -11.16
C VAL A 280 6.70 -4.80 -12.22
N THR A 281 7.95 -5.27 -12.06
CA THR A 281 9.04 -5.03 -13.01
C THR A 281 8.75 -5.65 -14.38
N GLY A 282 8.22 -6.89 -14.41
CA GLY A 282 7.83 -7.58 -15.64
C GLY A 282 6.77 -6.80 -16.41
N LEU A 283 5.69 -6.39 -15.72
CA LEU A 283 4.62 -5.59 -16.31
C LEU A 283 5.12 -4.23 -16.81
N ARG A 284 5.97 -3.53 -16.02
CA ARG A 284 6.59 -2.27 -16.44
C ARG A 284 7.34 -2.41 -17.76
N ARG A 285 8.05 -3.53 -17.98
CA ARG A 285 8.80 -3.78 -19.22
C ARG A 285 7.88 -3.80 -20.43
N HIS A 286 6.75 -4.49 -20.36
CA HIS A 286 5.76 -4.51 -21.45
C HIS A 286 5.16 -3.13 -21.71
N LEU A 287 4.67 -2.46 -20.66
CA LEU A 287 3.98 -1.19 -20.81
C LEU A 287 4.91 -0.10 -21.38
N VAL A 288 6.12 0.02 -20.85
CA VAL A 288 7.04 1.09 -21.23
C VAL A 288 7.83 0.75 -22.50
N ASN A 289 8.41 -0.45 -22.58
CA ASN A 289 9.34 -0.76 -23.69
C ASN A 289 8.61 -1.24 -24.96
N GLU A 290 7.52 -2.00 -24.82
CA GLU A 290 6.83 -2.61 -25.97
C GLU A 290 5.65 -1.75 -26.43
N LEU A 291 4.85 -1.23 -25.49
CA LEU A 291 3.68 -0.39 -25.79
C LEU A 291 3.98 1.12 -25.77
N GLY A 292 5.14 1.54 -25.29
CA GLY A 292 5.54 2.94 -25.28
C GLY A 292 4.67 3.82 -24.38
N PHE A 293 4.15 3.29 -23.27
CA PHE A 293 3.41 4.10 -22.30
C PHE A 293 4.26 5.27 -21.82
N ASP A 294 3.66 6.46 -21.84
CA ASP A 294 4.33 7.66 -21.35
C ASP A 294 4.60 7.54 -19.84
N ARG A 295 5.84 7.87 -19.44
CA ARG A 295 6.31 7.79 -18.05
C ARG A 295 5.47 8.63 -17.09
N SER A 296 4.81 9.69 -17.56
CA SER A 296 3.90 10.54 -16.76
C SER A 296 2.55 9.88 -16.47
N ARG A 297 2.28 8.69 -17.02
CA ARG A 297 0.99 7.99 -16.93
C ARG A 297 1.07 6.64 -16.25
N VAL A 298 2.17 6.40 -15.57
CA VAL A 298 2.45 5.13 -14.89
C VAL A 298 2.85 5.37 -13.44
N ALA A 299 2.31 4.54 -12.56
CA ALA A 299 2.74 4.35 -11.20
C ALA A 299 3.07 2.86 -11.00
N PHE A 300 4.35 2.54 -10.84
CA PHE A 300 4.86 1.20 -10.60
C PHE A 300 5.52 1.14 -9.22
N MET A 301 4.98 0.33 -8.32
CA MET A 301 5.41 0.31 -6.92
C MET A 301 5.62 -1.12 -6.42
N GLY A 302 6.86 -1.45 -6.09
CA GLY A 302 7.19 -2.68 -5.39
C GLY A 302 6.80 -2.58 -3.92
N TYR A 303 5.69 -3.19 -3.53
CA TYR A 303 5.22 -3.20 -2.14
C TYR A 303 6.00 -4.18 -1.28
N TRP A 304 6.45 -5.28 -1.88
CA TRP A 304 7.24 -6.31 -1.22
C TRP A 304 8.08 -7.09 -2.23
N ARG A 305 9.03 -7.87 -1.75
CA ARG A 305 9.87 -8.73 -2.56
C ARG A 305 10.07 -10.07 -1.89
N ARG A 306 9.89 -11.16 -2.64
CA ARG A 306 10.10 -12.52 -2.11
C ARG A 306 11.52 -12.68 -1.56
N GLY A 307 11.64 -13.25 -0.36
CA GLY A 307 12.91 -13.50 0.31
C GLY A 307 13.61 -12.25 0.88
N VAL A 308 12.98 -11.07 0.82
CA VAL A 308 13.53 -9.82 1.34
C VAL A 308 12.61 -9.24 2.40
N ALA A 309 13.13 -9.08 3.62
CA ALA A 309 12.49 -8.25 4.61
C ALA A 309 12.68 -6.78 4.23
N MET A 310 11.60 -6.10 3.83
CA MET A 310 11.63 -4.67 3.50
C MET A 310 12.25 -3.89 4.67
N LYS A 311 13.24 -3.03 4.35
CA LYS A 311 13.93 -2.24 5.35
C LYS A 311 12.94 -1.32 6.06
N SER A 312 13.10 -1.28 7.37
CA SER A 312 12.39 -0.40 8.30
C SER A 312 12.95 1.01 8.21
#